data_AF-A0A945FZL7-F1
#
_entry.id   AF-A0A945FZL7-F1
#
_cell.length_a   1.000
_cell.length_b   1.000
_cell.length_c   1.000
_cell.angle_alpha   90.00
_cell.angle_beta   90.00
_cell.angle_gamma   90.00
#
_symmetry.space_group_name_H-M   'P 1'
#
loop_
_entity.id
_entity.type
_entity.pdbx_description
1 polymer ?
#
loop_
_entity_poly.entity_id
_entity_poly.type
_entity_poly.pdbx_seq_one_letter_code
_entity_poly.pdbx_strand_id
1 'polypeptide(L)'
;MANYLTAALLSIMIFYSFGIAINVHRTLDKENAGKLLRKLFPIYFLWGILISILAEIIFLLKGEQEQAFIMAIIVIGYLYSRQILVPKINKNRDLANGGDEKSKKIFNSLHFQSVTINLIQMLLLAIILFI
;
A
#
# COMPACT_ATOMS: atom_id res chain seq x y z
N MET A 1 3.71 -22.16 -5.14
CA MET A 1 2.97 -21.15 -5.94
C MET A 1 2.55 -19.97 -5.08
N ALA A 2 1.69 -20.13 -4.08
CA ALA A 2 1.28 -19.02 -3.18
C ALA A 2 2.46 -18.31 -2.50
N ASN A 3 3.42 -19.06 -1.92
CA ASN A 3 4.62 -18.44 -1.31
C ASN A 3 5.47 -17.63 -2.31
N TYR A 4 5.49 -18.00 -3.60
CA TYR A 4 6.17 -17.19 -4.62
C TYR A 4 5.42 -15.88 -4.89
N LEU A 5 4.09 -15.91 -4.90
CA LEU A 5 3.26 -14.70 -5.00
C LEU A 5 3.43 -13.81 -3.76
N THR A 6 3.46 -14.39 -2.56
CA THR A 6 3.72 -13.69 -1.30
C THR A 6 5.10 -13.01 -1.33
N ALA A 7 6.16 -13.73 -1.71
CA ALA A 7 7.50 -13.19 -1.82
C ALA A 7 7.62 -12.12 -2.92
N ALA A 8 6.96 -12.32 -4.06
CA ALA A 8 6.90 -11.32 -5.13
C ALA A 8 6.18 -10.05 -4.67
N LEU A 9 5.04 -10.18 -3.99
CA LEU A 9 4.30 -9.05 -3.43
C LEU A 9 5.14 -8.28 -2.42
N LEU A 10 5.79 -8.97 -1.48
CA LEU A 10 6.71 -8.34 -0.52
C LEU A 10 7.84 -7.60 -1.22
N SER A 11 8.44 -8.20 -2.26
CA SER A 11 9.51 -7.59 -3.04
C SER A 11 9.04 -6.32 -3.76
N ILE A 12 7.85 -6.35 -4.36
CA ILE A 12 7.23 -5.18 -5.00
C ILE A 12 6.99 -4.07 -3.98
N MET A 13 6.48 -4.40 -2.78
CA MET A 13 6.24 -3.42 -1.73
C MET A 13 7.54 -2.76 -1.27
N ILE A 14 8.60 -3.54 -1.00
CA ILE A 14 9.90 -3.02 -0.61
C ILE A 14 10.47 -2.12 -1.71
N PHE A 15 10.45 -2.58 -2.97
CA PHE A 15 10.96 -1.80 -4.09
C PHE A 15 10.17 -0.51 -4.30
N TYR A 16 8.84 -0.55 -4.19
CA TYR A 16 8.01 0.64 -4.34
C TYR A 16 8.24 1.64 -3.19
N SER A 17 8.24 1.18 -1.94
CA SER A 17 8.38 2.04 -0.76
C SER A 17 9.78 2.65 -0.64
N PHE A 18 10.84 1.86 -0.80
CA PHE A 18 12.20 2.31 -0.56
C PHE A 18 12.96 2.68 -1.84
N GLY A 19 12.62 2.05 -2.96
CA GLY A 19 13.18 2.37 -4.27
C GLY A 19 12.44 3.53 -4.92
N ILE A 20 11.17 3.34 -5.28
CA ILE A 20 10.43 4.33 -6.07
C ILE A 20 10.09 5.58 -5.25
N ALA A 21 9.37 5.45 -4.13
CA ALA A 21 8.81 6.60 -3.41
C ALA A 21 9.91 7.53 -2.88
N ILE A 22 11.00 6.99 -2.32
CA ILE A 22 12.14 7.79 -1.86
C ILE A 22 12.79 8.54 -3.01
N ASN A 23 13.07 7.87 -4.13
CA ASN A 23 13.74 8.53 -5.27
C ASN A 23 12.84 9.57 -5.93
N VAL A 24 11.52 9.35 -6.01
CA VAL A 24 10.57 10.34 -6.50
C VAL A 24 10.63 11.62 -5.65
N HIS A 25 10.62 11.50 -4.33
CA HIS A 25 10.73 12.65 -3.43
C HIS A 25 12.12 13.31 -3.41
N ARG A 26 13.18 12.57 -3.71
CA ARG A 26 14.55 13.12 -3.82
C ARG A 26 14.80 13.85 -5.14
N THR A 27 14.15 13.42 -6.22
CA THR A 27 14.46 13.88 -7.58
C THR A 27 13.53 15.01 -8.04
N LEU A 28 12.27 15.01 -7.58
CA LEU A 28 11.27 15.97 -8.02
C LEU A 28 10.93 16.95 -6.89
N ASP A 29 10.53 18.16 -7.25
CA ASP A 29 9.88 19.06 -6.32
C ASP A 29 8.57 18.48 -5.77
N LYS A 30 8.05 19.06 -4.69
CA LYS A 30 6.87 18.57 -3.99
C LYS A 30 5.63 18.47 -4.89
N GLU A 31 5.47 19.40 -5.84
CA GLU A 31 4.32 19.42 -6.74
C GLU A 31 4.39 18.26 -7.74
N ASN A 32 5.52 18.12 -8.42
CA ASN A 32 5.77 17.10 -9.44
C ASN A 32 5.84 15.70 -8.84
N ALA A 33 6.47 15.52 -7.67
CA ALA A 33 6.41 14.28 -6.91
C ALA A 33 4.97 13.90 -6.59
N GLY A 34 4.16 14.89 -6.16
CA GLY A 34 2.76 14.69 -5.85
C GLY A 34 1.92 14.26 -7.05
N LYS A 35 2.16 14.84 -8.23
CA LYS A 35 1.49 14.48 -9.50
C LYS A 35 1.84 13.05 -9.93
N LEU A 36 3.12 12.68 -9.87
CA LEU A 36 3.58 11.34 -10.24
C LEU A 36 3.02 10.27 -9.30
N LEU A 37 3.16 10.45 -7.98
CA LEU A 37 2.66 9.48 -7.00
C LEU A 37 1.14 9.31 -7.04
N ARG A 38 0.37 10.36 -7.40
CA ARG A 38 -1.08 10.25 -7.61
C ARG A 38 -1.44 9.28 -8.74
N LYS A 39 -0.59 9.14 -9.77
CA LYS A 39 -0.76 8.17 -10.85
C LYS A 39 -0.27 6.78 -10.46
N LEU A 40 0.82 6.69 -9.70
CA LEU A 40 1.43 5.42 -9.32
C LEU A 40 0.65 4.69 -8.22
N PHE A 41 0.15 5.39 -7.19
CA PHE A 41 -0.55 4.76 -6.07
C PHE A 41 -1.73 3.89 -6.49
N PRO A 42 -2.69 4.34 -7.33
CA PRO A 42 -3.82 3.52 -7.73
C PRO A 42 -3.42 2.20 -8.41
N ILE A 43 -2.31 2.22 -9.17
CA ILE A 43 -1.74 1.05 -9.86
C ILE A 43 -1.06 0.13 -8.84
N TYR A 44 -0.22 0.68 -7.97
CA TYR A 44 0.45 -0.05 -6.89
C TYR A 44 -0.56 -0.82 -6.02
N PHE A 45 -1.57 -0.13 -5.49
CA PHE A 45 -2.57 -0.79 -4.65
C PHE A 45 -3.43 -1.78 -5.43
N LEU A 46 -3.71 -1.54 -6.73
CA LEU A 46 -4.46 -2.49 -7.55
C LEU A 46 -3.70 -3.81 -7.72
N TRP A 47 -2.41 -3.75 -8.06
CA TRP A 47 -1.58 -4.95 -8.14
C TRP A 47 -1.49 -5.67 -6.80
N GLY A 48 -1.38 -4.92 -5.71
CA GLY A 48 -1.44 -5.48 -4.36
C GLY A 48 -2.69 -6.31 -4.12
N ILE A 49 -3.88 -5.75 -4.42
CA ILE A 49 -5.17 -6.45 -4.30
C ILE A 49 -5.20 -7.73 -5.15
N LEU A 50 -4.83 -7.63 -6.43
CA LEU A 50 -4.93 -8.76 -7.36
C LEU A 50 -4.02 -9.92 -6.94
N ILE A 51 -2.77 -9.62 -6.57
CA ILE A 51 -1.80 -10.63 -6.17
C ILE A 51 -2.19 -11.25 -4.82
N SER A 52 -2.65 -10.43 -3.85
CA SER A 52 -3.04 -10.95 -2.54
C SER A 52 -4.30 -11.81 -2.60
N ILE A 53 -5.33 -11.44 -3.37
CA ILE A 53 -6.52 -12.28 -3.59
C ILE A 53 -6.13 -13.61 -4.26
N LEU A 54 -5.27 -13.56 -5.29
CA LEU A 54 -4.84 -14.79 -5.97
C LEU A 54 -4.08 -15.72 -5.01
N ALA A 55 -3.17 -15.17 -4.20
CA ALA A 55 -2.44 -15.94 -3.20
C ALA A 55 -3.38 -16.51 -2.13
N GLU A 56 -4.33 -15.71 -1.63
CA GLU A 56 -5.35 -16.13 -0.65
C GLU A 56 -6.17 -17.32 -1.17
N ILE A 57 -6.68 -17.26 -2.40
CA ILE A 57 -7.43 -18.35 -3.02
C ILE A 57 -6.58 -19.62 -3.09
N ILE A 58 -5.30 -19.52 -3.48
CA ILE A 58 -4.41 -20.68 -3.55
C ILE A 58 -4.15 -21.26 -2.15
N PHE A 59 -3.98 -20.42 -1.12
CA PHE A 59 -3.85 -20.88 0.26
C PHE A 59 -5.10 -21.65 0.73
N LEU A 60 -6.30 -21.10 0.46
CA LEU A 60 -7.57 -21.78 0.77
C LEU A 60 -7.69 -23.13 0.06
N LEU A 61 -7.36 -23.21 -1.23
CA LEU A 61 -7.40 -24.45 -2.01
C LEU A 61 -6.42 -25.52 -1.49
N LYS A 62 -5.37 -25.11 -0.78
CA LYS A 62 -4.39 -26.00 -0.17
C LYS A 62 -4.69 -26.37 1.28
N GLY A 63 -5.73 -25.79 1.88
CA GLY A 63 -6.04 -25.97 3.29
C GLY A 63 -5.14 -25.18 4.25
N GLU A 64 -4.35 -24.24 3.73
CA GLU A 64 -3.44 -23.37 4.49
C GLU A 64 -4.24 -22.17 5.08
N GLN A 65 -5.13 -22.48 6.05
CA GLN A 65 -6.13 -21.55 6.58
C GLN A 65 -5.53 -20.33 7.29
N GLU A 66 -4.43 -20.51 8.03
CA GLU A 66 -3.76 -19.42 8.74
C GLU A 66 -3.17 -18.40 7.76
N GLN A 67 -2.45 -18.87 6.74
CA GLN A 67 -1.89 -18.04 5.67
C GLN A 67 -3.00 -17.32 4.88
N ALA A 68 -4.10 -18.02 4.57
CA ALA A 68 -5.25 -17.44 3.90
C ALA A 68 -5.89 -16.31 4.73
N PHE A 69 -6.09 -16.52 6.04
CA PHE A 69 -6.66 -15.50 6.93
C PHE A 69 -5.79 -14.25 6.99
N ILE A 70 -4.47 -14.40 7.11
CA ILE A 70 -3.54 -13.26 7.10
C ILE A 70 -3.59 -12.55 5.74
N MET A 71 -3.68 -13.29 4.64
CA MET A 71 -3.80 -12.71 3.30
C MET A 71 -5.11 -11.93 3.13
N ALA A 72 -6.22 -12.38 3.72
CA ALA A 72 -7.48 -11.64 3.73
C ALA A 72 -7.34 -10.27 4.42
N ILE A 73 -6.63 -10.21 5.56
CA ILE A 73 -6.31 -8.95 6.25
C ILE A 73 -5.51 -8.02 5.32
N ILE A 74 -4.54 -8.57 4.59
CA ILE A 74 -3.75 -7.82 3.62
C ILE A 74 -4.64 -7.28 2.49
N VAL A 75 -5.56 -8.08 1.93
CA VAL A 75 -6.52 -7.63 0.91
C VAL A 75 -7.35 -6.46 1.43
N ILE A 76 -7.92 -6.58 2.64
CA ILE A 76 -8.72 -5.51 3.26
C ILE A 76 -7.88 -4.24 3.45
N GLY A 77 -6.63 -4.37 3.89
CA GLY A 77 -5.70 -3.24 4.03
C GLY A 77 -5.44 -2.52 2.71
N TYR A 78 -5.26 -3.27 1.62
CA TYR A 78 -5.09 -2.72 0.28
C TYR A 78 -6.35 -2.02 -0.23
N LEU A 79 -7.52 -2.65 -0.03
CA LEU A 79 -8.82 -2.07 -0.38
C LEU A 79 -9.05 -0.76 0.38
N TYR A 80 -8.95 -0.79 1.70
CA TYR A 80 -9.07 0.39 2.55
C TYR A 80 -8.12 1.51 2.12
N SER A 81 -6.86 1.18 1.87
CA SER A 81 -5.86 2.17 1.43
C SER A 81 -6.23 2.78 0.08
N ARG A 82 -6.64 1.97 -0.90
CA ARG A 82 -6.94 2.43 -2.26
C ARG A 82 -8.27 3.18 -2.35
N GLN A 83 -9.33 2.68 -1.74
CA GLN A 83 -10.68 3.25 -1.88
C GLN A 83 -10.96 4.38 -0.89
N ILE A 84 -10.30 4.39 0.28
CA ILE A 84 -10.60 5.36 1.34
C ILE A 84 -9.43 6.31 1.58
N LEU A 85 -8.23 5.79 1.87
CA LEU A 85 -7.10 6.65 2.23
C LEU A 85 -6.61 7.48 1.06
N VAL A 86 -6.31 6.87 -0.09
CA VAL A 86 -5.74 7.59 -1.25
C VAL A 86 -6.62 8.76 -1.71
N PRO A 87 -7.96 8.63 -1.85
CA PRO A 87 -8.82 9.77 -2.20
C PRO A 87 -8.80 10.86 -1.13
N LYS A 88 -8.87 10.50 0.15
CA LYS A 88 -8.84 11.48 1.26
C LYS A 88 -7.48 12.18 1.36
N ILE A 89 -6.38 11.46 1.18
CA ILE A 89 -5.01 12.00 1.16
C ILE A 89 -4.89 13.02 0.02
N ASN A 90 -5.30 12.65 -1.19
CA ASN A 90 -5.22 13.54 -2.34
C ASN A 90 -6.06 14.81 -2.15
N LYS A 91 -7.30 14.68 -1.65
CA LYS A 91 -8.18 15.82 -1.38
C LYS A 91 -7.57 16.78 -0.35
N ASN A 92 -7.11 16.27 0.79
CA ASN A 92 -6.54 17.11 1.85
C ASN A 92 -5.19 17.72 1.44
N ARG A 93 -4.43 17.04 0.58
CA ARG A 93 -3.20 17.62 -0.01
C ARG A 93 -3.52 18.85 -0.85
N ASP A 94 -4.54 18.76 -1.69
CA ASP A 94 -4.91 19.85 -2.59
C ASP A 94 -5.45 21.06 -1.81
N LEU A 95 -6.28 20.82 -0.78
CA LEU A 95 -6.73 21.87 0.15
C LEU A 95 -5.58 22.50 0.94
N ALA A 96 -4.63 21.69 1.43
CA ALA A 96 -3.46 22.19 2.16
C ALA A 96 -2.55 23.05 1.27
N ASN A 97 -2.39 22.68 -0.01
CA ASN A 97 -1.65 23.49 -0.97
C ASN A 97 -2.38 24.81 -1.29
N GLY A 98 -3.70 24.86 -1.15
CA GLY A 98 -4.52 26.08 -1.23
C GLY A 98 -4.50 26.95 0.04
N GLY A 99 -3.71 26.60 1.05
CA GLY A 99 -3.52 27.40 2.28
C GLY A 99 -4.31 26.92 3.50
N ASP A 100 -5.08 25.83 3.42
CA ASP A 100 -5.82 25.32 4.59
C ASP A 100 -4.91 24.52 5.55
N GLU A 101 -4.52 25.15 6.66
CA GLU A 101 -3.68 24.52 7.68
C GLU A 101 -4.33 23.30 8.35
N LYS A 102 -5.67 23.26 8.45
CA LYS A 102 -6.38 22.12 9.02
C LYS A 102 -6.22 20.90 8.12
N SER A 103 -6.40 21.07 6.81
CA SER A 103 -6.17 20.02 5.81
C SER A 103 -4.72 19.52 5.80
N LYS A 104 -3.74 20.38 6.10
CA LYS A 104 -2.33 19.96 6.22
C LYS A 104 -2.13 18.95 7.35
N LYS A 105 -2.74 19.17 8.52
CA LYS A 105 -2.69 18.22 9.65
C LYS A 105 -3.38 16.90 9.31
N ILE A 106 -4.56 16.96 8.68
CA ILE A 106 -5.31 15.77 8.25
C ILE A 106 -4.52 14.98 7.20
N PHE A 107 -3.93 15.65 6.21
CA PHE A 107 -3.06 15.03 5.20
C PHE A 107 -1.92 14.25 5.86
N ASN A 108 -1.18 14.87 6.79
CA ASN A 108 -0.07 14.22 7.47
C ASN A 108 -0.53 12.98 8.27
N SER A 109 -1.66 13.08 8.96
CA SER A 109 -2.24 11.95 9.71
C SER A 109 -2.63 10.80 8.80
N LEU A 110 -3.37 11.07 7.72
CA LEU A 110 -3.79 10.04 6.75
C LEU A 110 -2.61 9.42 6.02
N HIS A 111 -1.61 10.23 5.65
CA HIS A 111 -0.38 9.74 5.04
C HIS A 111 0.35 8.79 5.99
N PHE A 112 0.53 9.19 7.27
CA PHE A 112 1.14 8.33 8.28
C PHE A 112 0.37 7.01 8.45
N GLN A 113 -0.97 7.06 8.55
CA GLN A 113 -1.81 5.86 8.62
C GLN A 113 -1.57 4.93 7.42
N SER A 114 -1.52 5.47 6.19
CA SER A 114 -1.28 4.66 4.99
C SER A 114 0.08 3.98 4.98
N VAL A 115 1.13 4.69 5.43
CA VAL A 115 2.49 4.13 5.54
C VAL A 115 2.52 3.03 6.60
N THR A 116 1.91 3.24 7.76
CA THR A 116 1.84 2.25 8.83
C THR A 116 1.11 0.98 8.39
N ILE A 117 -0.02 1.10 7.69
CA ILE A 117 -0.74 -0.05 7.12
C ILE A 117 0.17 -0.82 6.16
N ASN A 118 0.86 -0.12 5.26
CA ASN A 118 1.77 -0.74 4.29
C ASN A 118 2.94 -1.46 4.98
N LEU A 119 3.52 -0.89 6.04
CA LEU A 119 4.56 -1.52 6.84
C LEU A 119 4.06 -2.80 7.55
N ILE A 120 2.87 -2.73 8.17
CA ILE A 120 2.25 -3.89 8.82
C ILE A 120 1.98 -5.00 7.79
N GLN A 121 1.46 -4.67 6.62
CA GLN A 121 1.25 -5.64 5.55
C GLN A 121 2.56 -6.31 5.11
N MET A 122 3.68 -5.57 5.02
CA MET A 122 4.99 -6.19 4.73
C MET A 122 5.43 -7.17 5.82
N LEU A 123 5.22 -6.83 7.10
CA LEU A 123 5.51 -7.75 8.21
C LEU A 123 4.64 -9.00 8.15
N LEU A 124 3.34 -8.85 7.87
CA LEU A 124 2.42 -9.98 7.71
C LEU A 124 2.82 -10.89 6.54
N LEU A 125 3.24 -10.31 5.40
CA LEU A 125 3.76 -11.08 4.27
C LEU A 125 5.03 -11.85 4.64
N ALA A 126 5.94 -11.22 5.41
CA ALA A 126 7.11 -11.91 5.91
C ALA A 126 6.72 -13.07 6.84
N ILE A 127 5.78 -12.87 7.77
CA ILE A 127 5.28 -13.93 8.66
C ILE A 127 4.74 -15.12 7.87
N ILE A 128 3.90 -14.88 6.85
CA ILE A 128 3.36 -15.93 5.97
C ILE A 128 4.47 -16.82 5.37
N LEU A 129 5.66 -16.27 5.09
CA LEU A 129 6.76 -17.04 4.50
C LEU A 129 7.49 -17.94 5.51
N PHE A 130 7.24 -17.79 6.81
CA PHE A 130 7.89 -18.55 7.88
C PHE A 130 6.95 -19.51 8.63
N ILE A 131 5.65 -19.49 8.33
CA ILE A 131 4.63 -20.36 8.95
C ILE A 131 4.07 -21.38 7.98
#